data_AF-A0A2I0JHS7-F1
#
_entry.id   AF-A0A2I0JHS7-F1
#
_cell.length_a   1.000
_cell.length_b   1.000
_cell.length_c   1.000
_cell.angle_alpha   90.00
_cell.angle_beta   90.00
_cell.angle_gamma   90.00
#
_symmetry.space_group_name_H-M   'P 1'
#
loop_
_entity.id
_entity.type
_entity.pdbx_description
1 polymer ?
#
loop_
_entity_poly.entity_id
_entity_poly.type
_entity_poly.pdbx_seq_one_letter_code
_entity_poly.pdbx_strand_id
1 'polypeptide(L)'
;MALFRAVFACPQQPIPTPRLSRPHIIRADYQECNIFEGFMTKEDNNAGYVFDPKLWKDIFGLISMYEASHLGIQGEDILDKAADFSRRALILNVANDINGTNSQILKELVSNTLTNPFQKSLPRFTSKSFQSYFAWPYEWTGAVGELAILDTNLVQSINQTEIRQISK
;
A
#
# COMPACT_ATOMS: atom_id res chain seq x y z
N MET A 1 -10.24 1.50 -5.04
CA MET A 1 -9.44 2.68 -4.59
C MET A 1 -10.09 3.35 -3.37
N ALA A 2 -10.21 2.62 -2.25
CA ALA A 2 -10.74 3.16 -1.00
C ALA A 2 -9.67 3.93 -0.19
N LEU A 3 -8.40 3.52 -0.30
CA LEU A 3 -7.30 4.10 0.48
C LEU A 3 -6.84 5.47 -0.01
N PHE A 4 -6.88 5.75 -1.31
CA PHE A 4 -6.63 7.10 -1.81
C PHE A 4 -7.74 8.09 -1.44
N ARG A 5 -8.97 7.64 -1.16
CA ARG A 5 -10.02 8.53 -0.65
C ARG A 5 -9.87 8.80 0.85
N ALA A 6 -9.49 7.80 1.63
CA ALA A 6 -9.44 7.92 3.07
C ALA A 6 -8.24 8.76 3.56
N VAL A 7 -7.08 8.73 2.88
CA VAL A 7 -5.92 9.60 3.18
C VAL A 7 -6.28 11.09 3.03
N PHE A 8 -7.23 11.43 2.16
CA PHE A 8 -7.70 12.81 1.96
C PHE A 8 -9.06 13.12 2.61
N ALA A 9 -9.69 12.17 3.31
CA ALA A 9 -11.02 12.33 3.91
C ALA A 9 -10.98 12.78 5.38
N CYS A 10 -9.79 12.94 5.98
CA CYS A 10 -9.70 13.58 7.29
C CYS A 10 -10.12 15.04 7.15
N PRO A 11 -11.10 15.54 7.92
CA PRO A 11 -11.34 16.97 7.99
C PRO A 11 -10.04 17.62 8.45
N GLN A 12 -9.40 18.37 7.55
CA GLN A 12 -8.30 19.25 7.88
C GLN A 12 -8.88 20.27 8.87
N GLN A 13 -8.75 20.04 10.19
CA GLN A 13 -8.97 21.13 11.11
C GLN A 13 -7.98 22.24 10.73
N PRO A 14 -8.41 23.51 10.69
CA PRO A 14 -7.60 24.59 10.17
C PRO A 14 -6.26 24.62 10.91
N ILE A 15 -5.18 24.47 10.15
CA ILE A 15 -3.81 24.59 10.62
C ILE A 15 -3.70 25.97 11.31
N PRO A 16 -3.46 26.07 12.63
CA PRO A 16 -3.12 27.35 13.22
C PRO A 16 -1.82 27.79 12.57
N THR A 17 -1.85 28.92 11.85
CA THR A 17 -0.70 29.44 11.12
C THR A 17 0.52 29.52 12.04
N PRO A 18 1.62 28.80 11.74
CA PRO A 18 2.84 28.97 12.52
C PRO A 18 3.46 30.30 12.12
N ARG A 19 3.48 31.26 13.05
CA ARG A 19 4.35 32.44 12.92
C ARG A 19 5.79 31.93 12.88
N LEU A 20 6.42 32.06 11.73
CA LEU A 20 7.83 31.78 11.50
C LEU A 20 8.68 32.64 12.45
N SER A 21 9.11 32.05 13.56
CA SER A 21 10.18 32.59 14.38
C SER A 21 10.89 31.44 15.11
N ARG A 22 11.99 30.99 14.47
CA ARG A 22 13.09 30.13 14.97
C ARG A 22 12.97 28.61 14.75
N PRO A 23 14.11 27.92 14.49
CA PRO A 23 14.13 26.53 14.05
C PRO A 23 14.15 25.62 15.28
N HIS A 24 12.98 25.31 15.83
CA HIS A 24 12.84 24.19 16.76
C HIS A 24 11.85 23.20 16.16
N ILE A 25 12.29 21.94 16.17
CA ILE A 25 11.59 20.76 15.67
C ILE A 25 10.12 20.86 16.05
N ILE A 26 9.27 21.02 15.04
CA ILE A 26 7.82 21.00 15.23
C ILE A 26 7.48 19.55 15.56
N ARG A 27 7.32 19.24 16.85
CA ARG A 27 6.50 18.11 17.26
C ARG A 27 5.07 18.54 16.95
N ALA A 28 4.56 18.11 15.80
CA ALA A 28 3.14 18.21 15.53
C ALA A 28 2.47 17.16 16.42
N ASP A 29 1.66 17.60 17.38
CA ASP A 29 0.72 16.73 18.08
C ASP A 29 -0.34 16.31 17.05
N TYR A 30 0.00 15.29 16.27
CA TYR A 30 -0.87 14.68 15.28
C TYR A 30 -1.88 13.85 16.08
N GLN A 31 -3.14 14.26 16.11
CA GLN A 31 -4.19 13.33 16.53
C GLN A 31 -4.31 12.29 15.43
N GLU A 32 -3.76 11.10 15.69
CA GLU A 32 -3.79 9.98 14.76
C GLU A 32 -5.25 9.64 14.43
N CYS A 33 -5.70 10.10 13.26
CA CYS A 33 -6.98 9.67 12.71
C CYS A 33 -6.81 8.23 12.29
N ASN A 34 -7.39 7.32 13.06
CA ASN A 34 -7.28 5.91 12.82
C ASN A 34 -8.14 5.50 11.62
N ILE A 35 -7.55 5.61 10.44
CA ILE A 35 -8.20 5.39 9.14
C ILE A 35 -8.86 4.00 9.01
N PHE A 36 -8.44 3.05 9.84
CA PHE A 36 -8.94 1.67 9.83
C PHE A 36 -10.26 1.48 10.60
N GLU A 37 -10.62 2.39 11.51
CA GLU A 37 -11.85 2.27 12.32
C GLU A 37 -13.11 2.25 11.46
N GLY A 38 -13.12 3.01 10.34
CA GLY A 38 -14.25 3.02 9.40
C GLY A 38 -14.49 1.68 8.67
N PHE A 39 -13.56 0.74 8.78
CA PHE A 39 -13.64 -0.59 8.18
C PHE A 39 -13.94 -1.68 9.22
N MET A 40 -14.22 -1.29 10.46
CA MET A 40 -14.50 -2.21 11.56
C MET A 40 -15.99 -2.25 11.92
N THR A 41 -16.42 -3.42 12.37
CA THR A 41 -17.76 -3.69 12.90
C THR A 41 -17.65 -4.16 14.34
N LYS A 42 -18.68 -3.86 15.14
CA LYS A 42 -18.77 -4.35 16.52
C LYS A 42 -18.96 -5.87 16.51
N GLU A 43 -18.24 -6.56 17.38
CA GLU A 43 -18.38 -8.00 17.57
C GLU A 43 -19.59 -8.32 18.48
N ASP A 44 -20.41 -9.30 18.10
CA ASP A 44 -21.68 -9.65 18.78
C ASP A 44 -21.50 -10.06 20.25
N ASN A 45 -20.30 -10.54 20.60
CA ASN A 45 -19.89 -11.06 21.91
C ASN A 45 -19.29 -9.97 22.84
N ASN A 46 -19.42 -8.68 22.52
CA ASN A 46 -18.83 -7.55 23.27
C ASN A 46 -17.29 -7.57 23.38
N ALA A 47 -16.59 -8.36 22.56
CA ALA A 47 -15.13 -8.46 22.59
C ALA A 47 -14.39 -7.30 21.87
N GLY A 48 -15.13 -6.36 21.28
CA GLY A 48 -14.58 -5.11 20.73
C GLY A 48 -14.99 -4.87 19.28
N TYR A 49 -14.05 -4.35 18.49
CA TYR A 49 -14.21 -4.04 17.07
C TYR A 49 -13.28 -4.94 16.24
N VAL A 50 -13.81 -5.49 15.16
CA VAL A 50 -13.10 -6.36 14.21
C VAL A 50 -13.33 -5.87 12.78
N PHE A 51 -12.38 -6.11 11.88
CA PHE A 51 -12.55 -5.77 10.46
C PHE A 51 -13.72 -6.52 9.82
N ASP A 52 -14.56 -5.81 9.06
CA ASP A 52 -15.75 -6.39 8.42
C ASP A 52 -15.35 -7.52 7.44
N PRO A 53 -15.79 -8.77 7.63
CA PRO A 53 -15.49 -9.87 6.72
C PRO A 53 -15.92 -9.63 5.27
N LYS A 54 -16.87 -8.73 5.02
CA LYS A 54 -17.29 -8.33 3.66
C LYS A 54 -16.15 -7.76 2.83
N LEU A 55 -15.12 -7.19 3.47
CA LEU A 55 -13.93 -6.65 2.81
C LEU A 55 -13.13 -7.73 2.07
N TRP A 56 -13.35 -9.01 2.38
CA TRP A 56 -12.65 -10.12 1.72
C TRP A 56 -12.90 -10.20 0.22
N LYS A 57 -13.96 -9.56 -0.28
CA LYS A 57 -14.33 -9.52 -1.69
C LYS A 57 -13.54 -8.48 -2.50
N ASP A 58 -12.96 -7.47 -1.85
CA ASP A 58 -12.20 -6.39 -2.53
C ASP A 58 -10.70 -6.68 -2.46
N ILE A 59 -10.20 -7.48 -3.40
CA ILE A 59 -8.78 -7.88 -3.45
C ILE A 59 -7.85 -6.66 -3.51
N PHE A 60 -8.17 -5.64 -4.30
CA PHE A 60 -7.35 -4.43 -4.40
C PHE A 60 -7.40 -3.60 -3.12
N GLY A 61 -8.57 -3.53 -2.47
CA GLY A 61 -8.72 -2.98 -1.12
C GLY A 61 -7.82 -3.69 -0.12
N LEU A 62 -7.78 -5.02 -0.13
CA LEU A 62 -6.93 -5.83 0.76
C LEU A 62 -5.44 -5.64 0.49
N ILE A 63 -4.98 -5.60 -0.76
CA ILE A 63 -3.59 -5.28 -1.12
C ILE A 63 -3.20 -3.94 -0.54
N SER A 64 -4.04 -2.93 -0.78
CA SER A 64 -3.78 -1.57 -0.33
C SER A 64 -3.77 -1.51 1.22
N MET A 65 -4.66 -2.26 1.89
CA MET A 65 -4.74 -2.33 3.34
C MET A 65 -3.50 -2.98 3.94
N TYR A 66 -3.02 -4.06 3.33
CA TYR A 66 -1.77 -4.71 3.71
C TYR A 66 -0.59 -3.76 3.57
N GLU A 67 -0.45 -3.08 2.44
CA GLU A 67 0.63 -2.09 2.24
C GLU A 67 0.60 -0.96 3.28
N ALA A 68 -0.59 -0.40 3.55
CA ALA A 68 -0.76 0.64 4.53
C ALA A 68 -0.42 0.18 5.95
N SER A 69 -0.71 -1.09 6.30
CA SER A 69 -0.38 -1.65 7.61
C SER A 69 1.12 -1.71 7.89
N HIS A 70 1.97 -1.74 6.86
CA HIS A 70 3.43 -1.76 7.02
C HIS A 70 4.08 -0.39 7.16
N LEU A 71 3.30 0.70 7.13
CA LEU A 71 3.76 2.07 7.39
C LEU A 71 3.86 2.41 8.87
N GLY A 72 3.32 1.53 9.72
CA GLY A 72 3.23 1.76 11.15
C GLY A 72 4.56 1.83 11.87
N ILE A 73 4.56 2.55 12.98
CA ILE A 73 5.61 2.55 13.99
C ILE A 73 5.21 1.64 15.17
N GLN A 74 6.16 1.29 16.02
CA GLN A 74 5.90 0.41 17.16
C GLN A 74 4.83 1.02 18.10
N GLY A 75 3.82 0.23 18.46
CA GLY A 75 2.74 0.63 19.37
C GLY A 75 1.36 0.81 18.73
N GLU A 76 1.25 0.63 17.41
CA GLU A 76 -0.01 0.78 16.66
C GLU A 76 -0.70 -0.59 16.42
N ASP A 77 -1.31 -1.16 17.46
CA ASP A 77 -1.95 -2.50 17.43
C ASP A 77 -2.97 -2.70 16.29
N ILE A 78 -3.59 -1.62 15.81
CA ILE A 78 -4.56 -1.69 14.72
C ILE A 78 -3.90 -2.05 13.38
N LEU A 79 -2.65 -1.62 13.17
CA LEU A 79 -1.91 -1.91 11.96
C LEU A 79 -1.50 -3.36 11.92
N ASP A 80 -1.09 -3.94 13.05
CA ASP A 80 -0.83 -5.38 13.16
C ASP A 80 -2.10 -6.19 12.84
N LYS A 81 -3.25 -5.78 13.39
CA LYS A 81 -4.55 -6.41 13.06
C LYS A 81 -4.91 -6.25 11.57
N ALA A 82 -4.62 -5.11 10.96
CA ALA A 82 -4.87 -4.86 9.55
C ALA A 82 -3.98 -5.73 8.66
N ALA A 83 -2.70 -5.88 9.01
CA ALA A 83 -1.74 -6.75 8.34
C ALA A 83 -2.22 -8.21 8.36
N ASP A 84 -2.60 -8.70 9.54
CA ASP A 84 -3.06 -10.08 9.72
C ASP A 84 -4.38 -10.37 9.01
N PHE A 85 -5.33 -9.42 9.06
CA PHE A 85 -6.61 -9.56 8.38
C PHE A 85 -6.43 -9.60 6.85
N SER A 86 -5.72 -8.61 6.30
CA SER A 86 -5.50 -8.52 4.85
C SER A 86 -4.69 -9.70 4.32
N ARG A 87 -3.63 -10.11 5.03
CA ARG A 87 -2.80 -11.28 4.66
C ARG A 87 -3.63 -12.55 4.55
N ARG A 88 -4.45 -12.86 5.56
CA ARG A 88 -5.32 -14.06 5.53
C ARG A 88 -6.30 -14.02 4.38
N ALA A 89 -6.97 -12.88 4.19
CA ALA A 89 -7.93 -12.71 3.12
C ALA A 89 -7.28 -12.86 1.74
N LEU A 90 -6.10 -12.30 1.53
CA LEU A 90 -5.34 -12.40 0.27
C LEU A 90 -4.92 -13.85 -0.05
N ILE A 91 -4.38 -14.58 0.94
CA ILE A 91 -4.01 -15.99 0.79
C ILE A 91 -5.23 -16.83 0.39
N LEU A 92 -6.35 -16.63 1.07
CA LEU A 92 -7.58 -17.37 0.78
C LEU A 92 -8.17 -17.01 -0.58
N ASN A 93 -8.12 -15.74 -1.01
CA ASN A 93 -8.57 -15.33 -2.33
C ASN A 93 -7.74 -15.99 -3.46
N VAL A 94 -6.42 -16.12 -3.27
CA VAL A 94 -5.56 -16.80 -4.26
C VAL A 94 -5.77 -18.31 -4.23
N ALA A 95 -5.90 -18.91 -3.05
CA ALA A 95 -6.09 -20.36 -2.89
C ALA A 95 -7.45 -20.84 -3.39
N ASN A 96 -8.52 -20.05 -3.17
CA ASN A 96 -9.89 -20.40 -3.57
C ASN A 96 -10.23 -19.98 -5.01
N ASP A 97 -9.26 -19.49 -5.79
CA ASP A 97 -9.44 -19.15 -7.20
C ASP A 97 -9.50 -20.41 -8.10
N ILE A 98 -10.39 -21.33 -7.74
CA ILE A 98 -10.56 -22.66 -8.32
C ILE A 98 -11.04 -22.58 -9.78
N ASN A 99 -11.74 -21.48 -10.14
CA ASN A 99 -12.32 -21.28 -11.47
C ASN A 99 -11.46 -20.37 -12.37
N GLY A 100 -10.27 -19.94 -11.93
CA GLY A 100 -9.43 -19.01 -12.69
C GLY A 100 -10.04 -17.62 -12.87
N THR A 101 -10.88 -17.20 -11.93
CA THR A 101 -11.52 -15.87 -11.94
C THR A 101 -10.49 -14.74 -11.77
N ASN A 102 -9.37 -15.01 -11.09
CA ASN A 102 -8.26 -14.08 -10.96
C ASN A 102 -7.22 -14.35 -12.04
N SER A 103 -6.80 -13.28 -12.74
CA SER A 103 -5.73 -13.38 -13.75
C SER A 103 -4.40 -13.80 -13.11
N GLN A 104 -3.54 -14.43 -13.91
CA GLN A 104 -2.18 -14.78 -13.48
C GLN A 104 -1.42 -13.56 -12.93
N ILE A 105 -1.61 -12.40 -13.56
CA ILE A 105 -1.03 -11.12 -13.15
C ILE A 105 -1.47 -10.75 -11.73
N LEU A 106 -2.76 -10.94 -11.39
CA LEU A 106 -3.27 -10.64 -10.05
C LEU A 106 -2.67 -11.57 -8.99
N LYS A 107 -2.50 -12.85 -9.30
CA LYS A 107 -1.86 -13.82 -8.39
C LYS A 107 -0.41 -13.46 -8.11
N GLU A 108 0.33 -13.08 -9.15
CA GLU A 108 1.72 -12.62 -9.02
C GLU A 108 1.81 -11.34 -8.19
N LEU A 109 0.90 -10.39 -8.42
CA LEU A 109 0.81 -9.17 -7.62
C LEU A 109 0.57 -9.46 -6.13
N VAL A 110 -0.37 -10.34 -5.81
CA VAL A 110 -0.64 -10.74 -4.41
C VAL A 110 0.59 -11.41 -3.80
N SER A 111 1.22 -12.34 -4.51
CA SER A 111 2.44 -13.02 -4.06
C SER A 111 3.57 -12.02 -3.76
N ASN A 112 3.80 -11.07 -4.67
CA ASN A 112 4.83 -10.03 -4.51
C ASN A 112 4.54 -9.14 -3.31
N THR A 113 3.29 -8.68 -3.17
CA THR A 113 2.84 -7.86 -2.03
C THR A 113 3.12 -8.57 -0.70
N LEU A 114 2.74 -9.86 -0.58
CA LEU A 114 2.90 -10.62 0.65
C LEU A 114 4.36 -10.96 0.99
N THR A 115 5.21 -11.10 -0.03
CA THR A 115 6.64 -11.42 0.11
C THR A 115 7.46 -10.17 0.44
N ASN A 116 7.15 -9.06 -0.21
CA ASN A 116 7.93 -7.84 -0.13
C ASN A 116 6.98 -6.63 -0.12
N PRO A 117 6.44 -6.26 1.06
CA PRO A 117 5.60 -5.07 1.18
C PRO A 117 6.35 -3.87 0.62
N PHE A 118 5.72 -3.11 -0.27
CA PHE A 118 6.33 -2.01 -1.00
C PHE A 118 7.09 -1.05 -0.08
N GLN A 119 6.52 -0.74 1.08
CA GLN A 119 7.07 0.20 2.06
C GLN A 119 8.29 -0.33 2.82
N LYS A 120 8.50 -1.64 2.84
CA LYS A 120 9.70 -2.28 3.40
C LYS A 120 10.69 -2.70 2.31
N SER A 121 10.31 -2.50 1.05
CA SER A 121 11.12 -2.80 -0.12
C SER A 121 11.83 -1.55 -0.63
N LEU A 122 12.99 -1.73 -1.26
CA LEU A 122 13.60 -0.66 -2.03
C LEU A 122 12.84 -0.52 -3.36
N PRO A 123 12.21 0.63 -3.65
CA PRO A 123 11.38 0.81 -4.87
C PRO A 123 12.13 0.47 -6.17
N ARG A 124 13.44 0.70 -6.18
CA ARG A 124 14.33 0.40 -7.31
C ARG A 124 14.41 -1.10 -7.64
N PHE A 125 14.16 -1.99 -6.67
CA PHE A 125 14.17 -3.45 -6.86
C PHE A 125 12.76 -4.02 -7.10
N THR A 126 11.70 -3.28 -6.76
CA THR A 126 10.29 -3.72 -6.92
C THR A 126 9.55 -3.03 -8.08
N SER A 127 10.22 -2.16 -8.85
CA SER A 127 9.64 -1.46 -10.00
C SER A 127 8.99 -2.41 -11.03
N LYS A 128 9.62 -3.56 -11.34
CA LYS A 128 9.08 -4.52 -12.33
C LYS A 128 7.77 -5.16 -11.89
N SER A 129 7.63 -5.50 -10.61
CA SER A 129 6.37 -6.02 -10.07
C SER A 129 5.27 -4.95 -10.12
N PHE A 130 5.62 -3.68 -9.95
CA PHE A 130 4.68 -2.56 -9.95
C PHE A 130 4.19 -2.18 -11.35
N GLN A 131 5.01 -2.38 -12.39
CA GLN A 131 4.57 -2.17 -13.79
C GLN A 131 3.35 -3.03 -14.15
N SER A 132 3.24 -4.23 -13.58
CA SER A 132 2.06 -5.10 -13.77
C SER A 132 0.76 -4.50 -13.23
N TYR A 133 0.85 -3.58 -12.26
CA TYR A 133 -0.28 -2.87 -11.67
C TYR A 133 -0.92 -1.88 -12.67
N PHE A 134 -0.11 -1.27 -13.54
CA PHE A 134 -0.56 -0.30 -14.54
C PHE A 134 -1.12 -0.94 -15.82
N ALA A 135 -0.94 -2.25 -16.01
CA ALA A 135 -1.50 -2.99 -17.14
C ALA A 135 -3.02 -3.24 -17.04
N TRP A 136 -3.67 -2.78 -15.96
CA TRP A 136 -5.11 -2.91 -15.70
C TRP A 136 -5.92 -1.73 -16.30
N PRO A 137 -7.23 -1.88 -16.57
CA PRO A 137 -7.94 -1.21 -17.67
C PRO A 137 -8.40 0.23 -17.38
N TYR A 138 -7.66 1.00 -16.59
CA TYR A 138 -8.00 2.41 -16.39
C TYR A 138 -7.28 3.28 -17.43
N GLU A 139 -8.01 4.09 -18.20
CA GLU A 139 -7.42 4.87 -19.30
C GLU A 139 -6.25 5.77 -18.86
N TRP A 140 -6.29 6.29 -17.62
CA TRP A 140 -5.22 7.14 -17.07
C TRP A 140 -3.99 6.36 -16.61
N THR A 141 -4.06 5.04 -16.41
CA THR A 141 -2.90 4.23 -15.99
C THR A 141 -1.94 3.97 -17.16
N GLY A 142 -2.37 4.14 -18.41
CA GLY A 142 -1.53 3.97 -19.59
C GLY A 142 -0.35 4.93 -19.62
N ALA A 143 -0.61 6.24 -19.53
CA ALA A 143 0.45 7.26 -19.56
C ALA A 143 1.40 7.17 -18.35
N VAL A 144 0.87 6.86 -17.17
CA VAL A 144 1.68 6.65 -15.96
C VAL A 144 2.55 5.40 -16.09
N GLY A 145 2.00 4.32 -16.66
CA GLY A 145 2.73 3.09 -16.95
C GLY A 145 3.88 3.31 -17.94
N GLU A 146 3.62 4.05 -19.03
CA GLU A 146 4.65 4.38 -20.02
C GLU A 146 5.78 5.20 -19.39
N LEU A 147 5.45 6.22 -18.60
CA LEU A 147 6.43 7.01 -17.86
C LEU A 147 7.27 6.13 -16.90
N ALA A 148 6.62 5.22 -16.16
CA ALA A 148 7.32 4.32 -15.24
C ALA A 148 8.30 3.37 -15.96
N ILE A 149 7.94 2.91 -17.16
CA ILE A 149 8.81 2.09 -18.01
C ILE A 149 10.02 2.91 -18.47
N LEU A 150 9.80 4.12 -18.98
CA LEU A 150 10.87 5.01 -19.45
C LEU A 150 11.87 5.34 -18.34
N ASP A 151 11.38 5.70 -17.15
CA ASP A 151 12.21 6.01 -15.98
C ASP A 151 13.05 4.80 -15.56
N THR A 152 12.43 3.61 -15.50
CA THR A 152 13.13 2.37 -15.16
C THR A 152 14.26 2.06 -16.16
N ASN A 153 14.00 2.24 -17.46
CA ASN A 153 14.98 2.01 -18.51
C ASN A 153 16.15 3.00 -18.43
N LEU A 154 15.87 4.28 -18.15
CA LEU A 154 16.89 5.31 -17.98
C LEU A 154 17.82 4.98 -16.81
N VAL A 155 17.25 4.70 -15.64
CA VAL A 155 18.02 4.33 -14.43
C VAL A 155 18.83 3.06 -14.67
N GLN A 156 18.26 2.07 -15.36
CA GLN A 156 18.97 0.84 -15.69
C GLN A 156 20.19 1.09 -16.58
N SER A 157 20.07 1.98 -17.58
CA SER A 157 21.19 2.36 -18.47
C SER A 157 22.34 3.03 -17.70
N ILE A 158 22.01 3.93 -16.77
CA ILE A 158 23.00 4.58 -15.90
C ILE A 158 23.70 3.54 -15.03
N ASN A 159 22.95 2.70 -14.32
CA ASN A 159 23.52 1.67 -13.46
C ASN A 159 24.42 0.69 -14.23
N GLN A 160 24.05 0.30 -15.45
CA GLN A 160 24.90 -0.56 -16.30
C GLN A 160 26.23 0.12 -16.67
N THR A 161 26.21 1.43 -16.90
CA THR A 161 27.41 2.22 -17.20
C THR A 161 28.32 2.28 -15.97
N GLU A 162 27.77 2.56 -14.80
CA GLU A 162 28.51 2.56 -13.52
C GLU A 162 29.14 1.18 -13.23
N ILE A 163 28.37 0.09 -13.37
CA ILE A 163 28.84 -1.29 -13.17
C ILE A 163 30.04 -1.59 -14.09
N ARG A 164 30.00 -1.16 -15.36
CA ARG A 164 31.12 -1.34 -16.29
C ARG A 164 32.37 -0.54 -15.90
N GLN A 165 32.22 0.57 -15.17
CA GLN A 165 33.35 1.35 -14.69
C GLN A 165 34.01 0.71 -13.47
N ILE A 166 33.23 0.14 -12.56
CA ILE A 166 33.73 -0.51 -11.33
C ILE A 166 34.20 -1.96 -11.55
N SER A 167 33.75 -2.63 -12.62
CA SER A 167 34.14 -4.00 -12.96
C SER A 167 35.49 -4.08 -13.71
N LYS A 168 36.22 -2.96 -13.81
CA LYS A 168 37.59 -2.90 -14.34
C LYS A 168 38.59 -3.06 -13.21
#